data_AF-U5S0H2-F1
#
_entry.id   AF-U5S0H2-F1
#
_cell.length_a   1.000
_cell.length_b   1.000
_cell.length_c   1.000
_cell.angle_alpha   90.00
_cell.angle_beta   90.00
_cell.angle_gamma   90.00
#
_symmetry.space_group_name_H-M   'P 1'
#
loop_
_entity.id
_entity.type
_entity.pdbx_description
1 polymer ?
#
loop_
_entity_poly.entity_id
_entity_poly.type
_entity_poly.pdbx_seq_one_letter_code
_entity_poly.pdbx_strand_id
1 'polypeptide(L)' 'YLTWRTDMAVCSHCPVCQGTCPFNAFDKSGVHELVKGTVANTSIFNGFFTSMDKSFDYGRKPPEEWWNSEQPVTGIDTSI' A
#
# COMPACT_ATOMS: atom_id res chain seq x y z
N TYR A 1 14.62 21.15 -9.47
CA TYR A 1 13.75 20.35 -8.59
C TYR A 1 13.97 18.88 -8.90
N LEU A 2 14.44 18.10 -7.92
CA LEU A 2 14.73 16.67 -8.10
C LEU A 2 13.43 15.88 -7.90
N THR A 3 13.05 15.08 -8.89
CA THR A 3 11.87 14.21 -8.83
C THR A 3 12.12 12.94 -9.62
N TRP A 4 11.45 11.85 -9.23
CA TRP A 4 11.45 10.60 -9.98
C TRP A 4 10.50 10.74 -11.16
N ARG A 5 11.02 10.57 -12.39
CA ARG A 5 10.23 10.64 -13.63
C ARG A 5 9.80 9.24 -14.04
N THR A 6 8.49 8.98 -14.03
CA THR A 6 7.89 7.78 -14.61
C THR A 6 7.47 8.03 -16.05
N ASP A 7 7.45 6.99 -16.87
CA ASP A 7 6.92 7.06 -18.23
C ASP A 7 5.38 7.06 -18.20
N MET A 8 4.79 8.22 -18.46
CA MET A 8 3.33 8.41 -18.46
C MET A 8 2.66 7.88 -19.74
N ALA A 9 3.41 7.62 -20.82
CA ALA A 9 2.86 7.00 -22.02
C ALA A 9 2.58 5.49 -21.79
N VAL A 10 3.38 4.86 -20.94
CA VAL A 10 3.19 3.45 -20.54
C VAL A 10 2.21 3.31 -19.37
N CYS A 11 2.17 4.28 -18.46
CA CYS A 11 1.36 4.25 -17.25
C CYS A 11 0.02 5.00 -17.40
N SER A 12 -0.82 4.65 -18.37
CA SER A 12 -2.16 5.25 -18.49
C SER A 12 -3.15 4.59 -17.54
N HIS A 13 -3.58 5.30 -16.48
CA HIS A 13 -4.64 4.88 -15.55
C HIS A 13 -4.39 3.58 -14.75
N CYS A 14 -3.14 3.14 -14.57
CA CYS A 14 -2.84 1.97 -13.77
C CYS A 14 -2.76 2.31 -12.26
N PRO A 15 -3.63 1.75 -11.39
CA PRO A 15 -3.63 2.05 -9.95
C PRO A 15 -2.66 1.16 -9.14
N VAL A 16 -1.91 0.27 -9.80
CA VAL A 16 -1.13 -0.79 -9.12
C VAL A 16 -0.09 -0.21 -8.16
N CYS A 17 0.57 0.88 -8.54
CA CYS A 17 1.58 1.53 -7.69
C CYS A 17 0.99 2.10 -6.40
N GLN A 18 -0.26 2.57 -6.43
CA GLN A 18 -0.93 3.05 -5.22
C GLN A 18 -1.37 1.88 -4.34
N GLY A 19 -1.91 0.80 -4.92
CA GLY A 19 -2.33 -0.38 -4.15
C GLY A 19 -1.18 -1.09 -3.44
N THR A 20 -0.02 -1.23 -4.10
CA THR A 20 1.16 -1.93 -3.57
C THR A 20 2.07 -1.05 -2.71
N CYS A 21 1.74 0.23 -2.52
CA CYS A 21 2.59 1.14 -1.74
C CYS A 21 2.55 0.74 -0.26
N PRO A 22 3.70 0.47 0.39
CA PRO A 22 3.73 0.07 1.81
C PRO A 22 3.11 1.13 2.75
N PHE A 23 3.11 2.40 2.33
CA PHE A 23 2.48 3.49 3.09
C PHE A 23 0.95 3.50 3.02
N ASN A 24 0.36 2.83 2.04
CA ASN A 24 -1.09 2.70 1.86
C ASN A 24 -1.68 1.45 2.54
N ALA A 25 -0.87 0.66 3.24
CA ALA A 25 -1.40 -0.41 4.09
C ALA A 25 -2.34 0.19 5.15
N PHE A 26 -3.54 -0.37 5.30
CA PHE A 26 -4.58 0.12 6.21
C PHE A 26 -4.14 0.05 7.68
N ASP A 27 -4.50 1.07 8.45
CA ASP A 27 -4.09 1.24 9.85
C ASP A 27 -4.94 0.42 10.85
N LYS A 28 -5.56 -0.69 10.41
CA LYS A 28 -6.30 -1.60 11.31
C LYS A 28 -5.42 -2.25 12.38
N SER A 29 -4.10 -2.09 12.29
CA SER A 29 -3.12 -2.50 13.30
C SER A 29 -2.09 -1.39 13.49
N GLY A 30 -1.88 -0.96 14.75
CA GLY A 30 -0.87 0.05 15.10
C GLY A 30 0.57 -0.34 14.76
N VAL A 31 0.83 -1.61 14.42
CA VAL A 31 2.13 -2.07 13.93
C VAL A 31 2.49 -1.39 12.60
N HIS A 32 1.52 -1.16 11.72
CA HIS A 32 1.80 -0.51 10.43
C HIS A 32 2.23 0.96 10.61
N GLU A 33 1.69 1.67 11.61
CA GLU A 33 2.10 3.03 11.93
C GLU A 33 3.54 3.09 12.46
N LEU A 34 3.89 2.16 13.35
CA LEU A 34 5.27 2.02 13.85
C LEU A 34 6.24 1.71 12.71
N VAL A 35 5.92 0.74 11.85
CA VAL A 35 6.78 0.36 10.72
C VAL A 35 6.95 1.54 9.75
N LYS A 36 5.87 2.25 9.38
CA LYS A 36 5.95 3.45 8.53
C LYS A 36 6.85 4.52 9.15
N GLY A 37 6.70 4.79 10.46
CA GLY A 37 7.53 5.74 11.20
C GLY A 37 9.01 5.34 11.24
N THR A 38 9.30 4.05 11.41
CA THR A 38 10.69 3.55 11.43
C THR A 38 11.33 3.60 10.04
N VAL A 39 10.64 3.17 8.98
CA VAL A 39 11.13 3.21 7.58
C VAL A 39 11.41 4.65 7.14
N ALA A 40 10.60 5.62 7.56
CA ALA A 40 10.81 7.03 7.23
C ALA A 40 12.08 7.62 7.84
N ASN A 41 12.51 7.13 9.02
CA ASN A 41 13.61 7.71 9.78
C ASN A 41 14.88 6.86 9.80
N THR A 42 14.77 5.55 9.55
CA THR A 42 15.84 4.57 9.79
C THR A 42 15.99 3.64 8.60
N SER A 43 16.79 4.07 7.62
CA SER A 43 16.92 3.41 6.31
C SER A 43 17.64 2.06 6.33
N ILE A 44 18.37 1.72 7.40
CA ILE A 44 19.11 0.46 7.51
C ILE A 44 18.19 -0.78 7.47
N PHE A 45 16.92 -0.64 7.86
CA PHE A 45 15.95 -1.74 7.87
C PHE A 45 15.10 -1.82 6.59
N ASN A 46 15.33 -0.95 5.60
CA ASN A 46 14.48 -0.88 4.41
C ASN A 46 14.42 -2.22 3.64
N GLY A 47 15.55 -2.94 3.55
CA GLY A 47 15.58 -4.26 2.91
C GLY A 47 14.73 -5.31 3.62
N PHE A 48 14.74 -5.30 4.96
CA PHE A 48 13.92 -6.19 5.78
C PHE A 48 12.43 -5.89 5.56
N PHE A 49 12.02 -4.63 5.71
CA PHE A 49 10.62 -4.24 5.54
C PHE A 49 10.11 -4.42 4.11
N THR A 50 10.95 -4.21 3.09
CA THR A 50 10.60 -4.50 1.69
C THR A 50 10.34 -5.98 1.47
N SER A 51 11.11 -6.86 2.12
CA SER A 51 10.92 -8.31 1.99
C SER A 51 9.64 -8.77 2.69
N MET A 52 9.35 -8.16 3.84
CA MET A 52 8.13 -8.39 4.60
C MET A 52 6.88 -7.98 3.81
N ASP A 53 6.88 -6.78 3.22
CA ASP A 53 5.79 -6.28 2.37
C ASP A 53 5.49 -7.23 1.20
N LYS A 54 6.52 -7.71 0.51
CA LYS A 54 6.39 -8.72 -0.55
C LYS A 54 5.86 -10.06 -0.05
N SER A 55 6.22 -10.47 1.17
CA SER A 55 5.75 -11.73 1.75
C SER A 55 4.28 -11.69 2.14
N PHE A 56 3.78 -10.52 2.53
CA PHE A 56 2.36 -10.33 2.85
C PHE A 56 1.52 -9.97 1.62
N ASP A 57 2.16 -9.51 0.53
CA ASP A 57 1.56 -9.20 -0.78
C ASP A 57 0.29 -8.33 -0.66
N TYR A 58 0.39 -7.26 0.12
CA TYR A 58 -0.72 -6.34 0.33
C TYR A 58 -1.11 -5.60 -0.95
N GLY A 59 -2.39 -5.25 -1.07
CA GLY A 59 -2.91 -4.36 -2.12
C GLY A 59 -3.38 -5.05 -3.40
N ARG A 60 -2.98 -6.30 -3.67
CA ARG A 60 -3.49 -7.10 -4.80
C ARG A 60 -4.51 -8.11 -4.31
N LYS A 61 -5.79 -7.71 -4.34
CA LYS A 61 -6.90 -8.63 -4.05
C LYS A 61 -7.39 -9.31 -5.34
N PRO A 62 -7.77 -10.59 -5.29
CA PRO A 62 -8.38 -11.24 -6.44
C PRO A 62 -9.70 -10.53 -6.78
N PRO A 63 -9.95 -10.25 -8.07
CA PRO A 63 -11.12 -9.48 -8.49
C PRO A 63 -12.45 -10.20 -8.20
N GLU A 64 -12.45 -11.54 -8.14
CA GLU A 64 -13.66 -12.31 -7.83
C GLU A 64 -14.20 -12.08 -6.42
N GLU A 65 -13.32 -11.80 -5.44
CA GLU A 65 -13.72 -11.59 -4.05
C GLU A 65 -14.42 -10.24 -3.84
N TRP A 66 -14.28 -9.31 -4.78
CA TRP A 66 -14.84 -7.96 -4.69
C TRP A 66 -16.35 -7.97 -4.41
N TRP A 67 -17.10 -8.83 -5.10
CA TRP A 67 -18.56 -8.90 -4.98
C TRP A 67 -19.05 -9.42 -3.63
N ASN A 68 -18.19 -10.14 -2.92
CA ASN A 68 -18.49 -10.73 -1.62
C ASN A 68 -17.83 -9.95 -0.47
N SER A 69 -17.12 -8.86 -0.77
CA SER A 69 -16.46 -8.04 0.23
C SER A 69 -17.42 -7.00 0.83
N GLU A 70 -17.13 -6.57 2.06
CA GLU A 70 -17.86 -5.45 2.66
C GLU A 70 -17.64 -4.18 1.82
N GLN A 71 -18.73 -3.61 1.30
CA GLN A 71 -18.71 -2.41 0.47
C GLN A 71 -19.24 -1.22 1.29
N PRO A 72 -18.37 -0.45 1.96
CA PRO A 72 -18.81 0.70 2.71
C PRO A 72 -19.35 1.81 1.79
N VAL A 73 -20.27 2.60 2.32
CA VAL A 73 -20.83 3.77 1.61
C VAL A 73 -19.68 4.69 1.22
N THR A 74 -19.59 5.07 -0.05
CA THR A 74 -18.48 5.87 -0.64
C THR A 74 -17.08 5.24 -0.60
N GLY A 75 -16.94 3.96 -0.25
CA GLY A 75 -15.63 3.29 -0.17
C GLY A 75 -14.81 3.69 1.07
N ILE A 76 -15.44 4.31 2.07
CA ILE A 76 -14.78 4.75 3.30
C ILE A 76 -15.13 3.78 4.43
N ASP A 77 -14.14 3.03 4.90
CA ASP A 77 -14.31 2.18 6.08
C ASP A 77 -14.34 3.05 7.35
N THR A 78 -15.47 3.06 8.05
CA THR A 78 -15.67 3.78 9.32
C THR A 78 -15.57 2.87 10.53
N SER A 79 -15.28 1.57 10.34
CA SER A 79 -14.99 0.67 11.45
C SER A 79 -13.60 1.03 12.01
N ILE A 80 -13.60 1.69 13.16
CA ILE A 80 -12.38 2.00 13.92
C ILE A 80 -11.88 0.76 14.66
#